data_AF-A0A6M0ITG4-F1
#
_entry.id   AF-A0A6M0ITG4-F1
#
_cell.length_a   1.000
_cell.length_b   1.000
_cell.length_c   1.000
_cell.angle_alpha   90.00
_cell.angle_beta   90.00
_cell.angle_gamma   90.00
#
_symmetry.space_group_name_H-M   'P 1'
#
loop_
_entity.id
_entity.type
_entity.pdbx_description
1 polymer ?
#
loop_
_entity_poly.entity_id
_entity_poly.type
_entity_poly.pdbx_seq_one_letter_code
_entity_poly.pdbx_strand_id
1 'polypeptide(L)'
;MNPIFFFLVGLVLLFSKGAQAQNCRILYVGNDLEKPDLGDSIRYISASEAAGVLKVYYKDGRKRKIKSATVWGYTDNRHHNYRFYKGKTYKVVAIGETVKYEREEQRSVGKPVYVGNFTVNYHSTGLDGEVFSD
;
A
#
# COMPACT_ATOMS: atom_id res chain seq x y z
N MET A 1 -8.30 14.85 48.12
CA MET A 1 -8.43 14.61 46.66
C MET A 1 -7.07 14.15 46.15
N ASN A 2 -6.99 12.92 45.61
CA ASN A 2 -5.71 12.25 45.38
C ASN A 2 -5.12 12.63 44.00
N PRO A 3 -3.97 13.30 43.91
CA PRO A 3 -3.40 13.78 42.64
C PRO A 3 -3.00 12.66 41.67
N ILE A 4 -2.86 11.43 42.18
CA ILE A 4 -2.55 10.22 41.42
C ILE A 4 -3.66 9.88 40.42
N PHE A 5 -4.92 10.21 40.73
CA PHE A 5 -6.05 9.87 39.86
C PHE A 5 -6.06 10.69 38.56
N PHE A 6 -5.67 11.97 38.62
CA PHE A 6 -5.56 12.83 37.43
C PHE A 6 -4.39 12.41 36.52
N PHE A 7 -3.30 11.91 37.10
CA PHE A 7 -2.15 11.44 36.33
C PHE A 7 -2.48 10.17 35.54
N LEU A 8 -3.24 9.25 36.13
CA LEU A 8 -3.68 8.01 35.45
C LEU A 8 -4.70 8.27 34.34
N VAL A 9 -5.65 9.19 34.53
CA VAL A 9 -6.62 9.58 33.50
C VAL A 9 -5.93 10.33 32.34
N GLY A 10 -4.94 11.18 32.64
CA GLY A 10 -4.13 11.85 31.63
C GLY A 10 -3.28 10.89 30.79
N LEU A 11 -2.74 9.83 31.41
CA LEU A 11 -1.91 8.83 30.72
C LEU A 11 -2.74 7.98 29.72
N VAL A 12 -3.96 7.58 30.09
CA VAL A 12 -4.84 6.77 29.21
C VAL A 12 -5.34 7.56 27.98
N LEU A 13 -5.47 8.88 28.10
CA LEU A 13 -5.82 9.76 26.97
C LEU A 13 -4.65 10.04 26.01
N LEU A 14 -3.40 9.82 26.45
CA LEU A 14 -2.22 10.00 25.60
C LEU A 14 -1.92 8.77 24.72
N PHE A 15 -2.35 7.56 25.15
CA PHE A 15 -2.21 6.33 24.34
C PHE A 15 -3.40 6.02 23.42
N SER A 16 -4.48 6.80 23.49
CA SER A 16 -5.66 6.61 22.62
C SER A 16 -5.53 7.31 21.26
N LYS A 17 -4.38 7.97 20.97
CA LYS A 17 -4.09 8.48 19.64
C LYS A 17 -3.70 7.36 18.68
N GLY A 18 -4.72 6.78 18.05
CA GLY A 18 -4.67 6.57 16.61
C GLY A 18 -4.18 5.22 16.11
N ALA A 19 -4.77 4.12 16.60
CA ALA A 19 -5.00 2.98 15.70
C ALA A 19 -6.24 3.31 14.84
N GLN A 20 -6.18 4.36 14.03
CA GLN A 20 -7.16 4.53 12.97
C GLN A 20 -6.89 3.41 11.96
N ALA A 21 -7.75 2.41 11.95
CA ALA A 21 -7.76 1.39 10.92
C ALA A 21 -8.01 2.08 9.56
N GLN A 22 -6.94 2.43 8.84
CA GLN A 22 -7.06 2.94 7.47
C GLN A 22 -7.69 1.86 6.60
N ASN A 23 -8.83 2.16 5.98
CA ASN A 23 -9.52 1.19 5.15
C ASN A 23 -8.71 0.92 3.87
N CYS A 24 -8.97 -0.23 3.25
CA CYS A 24 -8.53 -0.46 1.89
C CYS A 24 -9.06 0.67 1.01
N ARG A 25 -8.21 1.23 0.16
CA ARG A 25 -8.58 2.33 -0.72
C ARG A 25 -7.93 2.19 -2.08
N ILE A 26 -8.61 2.73 -3.09
CA ILE A 26 -8.04 2.88 -4.42
C ILE A 26 -7.35 4.25 -4.47
N LEU A 27 -6.15 4.29 -5.04
CA LEU A 27 -5.37 5.52 -5.20
C LEU A 27 -5.44 5.89 -6.68
N TYR A 28 -6.08 7.00 -7.00
CA TYR A 28 -6.20 7.46 -8.38
C TYR A 28 -4.98 8.26 -8.81
N VAL A 29 -4.37 8.98 -7.87
CA VAL A 29 -3.10 9.72 -8.04
C VAL A 29 -2.15 9.45 -6.88
N GLY A 30 -0.84 9.65 -7.08
CA GLY A 30 0.15 9.39 -6.03
C GLY A 30 -0.13 10.16 -4.74
N ASN A 31 -0.53 11.44 -4.87
CA ASN A 31 -0.85 12.30 -3.74
C ASN A 31 -2.06 11.85 -2.90
N ASP A 32 -2.85 10.86 -3.37
CA ASP A 32 -3.90 10.26 -2.54
C ASP A 32 -3.33 9.53 -1.31
N LEU A 33 -2.04 9.17 -1.34
CA LEU A 33 -1.37 8.54 -0.20
C LEU A 33 -1.35 9.43 1.05
N GLU A 34 -1.18 10.74 0.86
CA GLU A 34 -1.06 11.72 1.93
C GLU A 34 -2.43 12.24 2.40
N LYS A 35 -3.49 11.97 1.63
CA LYS A 35 -4.85 12.36 1.99
C LYS A 35 -5.40 11.47 3.09
N PRO A 36 -6.19 12.02 4.02
CA PRO A 36 -6.90 11.22 5.00
C PRO A 36 -7.85 10.23 4.30
N ASP A 37 -7.96 9.03 4.86
CA ASP A 37 -8.90 8.03 4.35
C ASP A 37 -10.33 8.52 4.56
N LEU A 38 -11.07 8.66 3.46
CA LEU A 38 -12.48 9.08 3.48
C LEU A 38 -13.43 7.90 3.74
N GLY A 39 -12.90 6.70 4.01
CA GLY A 39 -13.68 5.59 4.52
C GLY A 39 -14.48 4.88 3.43
N ASP A 40 -13.82 4.53 2.32
CA ASP A 40 -14.43 3.68 1.33
C ASP A 40 -14.90 2.36 1.99
N SER A 41 -16.12 1.93 1.67
CA SER A 41 -16.69 0.66 2.16
C SER A 41 -16.04 -0.57 1.51
N ILE A 42 -14.74 -0.53 1.25
CA ILE A 42 -13.96 -1.60 0.66
C ILE A 42 -13.49 -2.54 1.78
N ARG A 43 -13.72 -3.84 1.58
CA ARG A 43 -13.28 -4.91 2.48
C ARG A 43 -11.87 -5.37 2.14
N TYR A 44 -11.59 -5.59 0.86
CA TYR A 44 -10.27 -5.93 0.36
C TYR A 44 -10.15 -5.66 -1.14
N ILE A 45 -8.91 -5.53 -1.59
CA ILE A 45 -8.55 -5.35 -3.00
C ILE A 45 -7.64 -6.50 -3.40
N SER A 46 -7.90 -7.10 -4.56
CA SER A 46 -7.03 -8.11 -5.16
C SER A 46 -6.57 -7.61 -6.52
N ALA A 47 -5.26 -7.41 -6.67
CA ALA A 47 -4.64 -7.06 -7.94
C ALA A 47 -4.25 -8.33 -8.71
N SER A 48 -4.49 -8.33 -10.01
CA SER A 48 -3.98 -9.35 -10.93
C SER A 48 -3.15 -8.65 -12.00
N GLU A 49 -1.83 -8.77 -11.90
CA GLU A 49 -0.90 -8.18 -12.86
C GLU A 49 -1.14 -8.73 -14.26
N ALA A 50 -1.22 -10.05 -14.39
CA ALA A 50 -1.46 -10.74 -15.65
C ALA A 50 -2.75 -10.28 -16.36
N ALA A 51 -3.79 -9.96 -15.59
CA ALA A 51 -5.07 -9.52 -16.14
C ALA A 51 -5.20 -7.99 -16.26
N GLY A 52 -4.23 -7.21 -15.75
CA GLY A 52 -4.29 -5.74 -15.76
C GLY A 52 -5.50 -5.15 -15.04
N VAL A 53 -6.01 -5.82 -14.01
CA VAL A 53 -7.23 -5.41 -13.30
C VAL A 53 -7.11 -5.52 -11.78
N LEU A 54 -7.76 -4.59 -11.10
CA LEU A 54 -8.06 -4.66 -9.68
C LEU A 54 -9.49 -5.20 -9.50
N LYS A 55 -9.64 -6.20 -8.66
CA LYS A 55 -10.93 -6.66 -8.15
C LYS A 55 -11.13 -6.04 -6.77
N VAL A 56 -12.16 -5.21 -6.66
CA VAL A 56 -12.56 -4.49 -5.45
C VAL A 56 -13.75 -5.20 -4.86
N TYR A 57 -13.64 -5.58 -3.59
CA TYR A 57 -14.69 -6.28 -2.85
C TYR A 57 -15.17 -5.36 -1.74
N TYR A 58 -16.44 -4.97 -1.81
CA TYR A 58 -17.06 -4.07 -0.85
C TYR A 58 -17.59 -4.84 0.37
N LYS A 59 -17.73 -4.14 1.50
CA LYS A 59 -18.26 -4.69 2.75
C LYS A 59 -19.70 -5.18 2.61
N ASP A 60 -20.48 -4.57 1.71
CA ASP A 60 -21.86 -4.97 1.37
C ASP A 60 -21.97 -6.16 0.39
N GLY A 61 -20.84 -6.77 0.02
CA GLY A 61 -20.79 -7.92 -0.89
C GLY A 61 -20.72 -7.58 -2.37
N ARG A 62 -20.86 -6.31 -2.76
CA ARG A 62 -20.64 -5.88 -4.16
C ARG A 62 -19.20 -6.14 -4.58
N LYS A 63 -19.03 -6.37 -5.89
CA LYS A 63 -17.73 -6.56 -6.53
C LYS A 63 -17.61 -5.61 -7.71
N ARG A 64 -16.46 -4.97 -7.86
CA ARG A 64 -16.15 -4.10 -9.00
C ARG A 64 -14.79 -4.49 -9.58
N LYS A 65 -14.69 -4.46 -10.91
CA LYS A 65 -13.41 -4.56 -11.62
C LYS A 65 -13.00 -3.17 -12.08
N ILE A 66 -11.73 -2.82 -11.86
CA ILE A 66 -11.14 -1.55 -12.30
C ILE A 66 -9.90 -1.89 -13.12
N LYS A 67 -9.68 -1.20 -14.24
CA LYS A 67 -8.46 -1.37 -15.03
C LYS A 67 -7.28 -0.80 -14.24
N SER A 68 -6.20 -1.55 -14.08
CA SER A 68 -5.02 -1.06 -13.32
C SER A 68 -4.42 0.20 -13.93
N ALA A 69 -4.50 0.34 -15.26
CA ALA A 69 -4.00 1.52 -15.98
C ALA A 69 -4.76 2.83 -15.66
N THR A 70 -5.93 2.78 -15.02
CA THR A 70 -6.73 3.98 -14.68
C THR A 70 -6.55 4.43 -13.24
N VAL A 71 -5.66 3.78 -12.49
CA VAL A 71 -5.39 4.08 -11.08
C VAL A 71 -3.88 4.14 -10.88
N TRP A 72 -3.45 4.95 -9.92
CA TRP A 72 -2.06 4.99 -9.51
C TRP A 72 -1.69 3.74 -8.70
N GLY A 73 -2.61 3.27 -7.85
CA GLY A 73 -2.31 2.22 -6.89
C GLY A 73 -3.49 1.84 -6.00
N TYR A 74 -3.17 1.15 -4.91
CA TYR A 74 -4.13 0.84 -3.86
C TYR A 74 -3.45 0.65 -2.50
N THR A 75 -4.23 0.76 -1.43
CA THR A 75 -3.85 0.34 -0.07
C THR A 75 -4.58 -0.96 0.26
N ASP A 76 -3.86 -1.97 0.72
CA ASP A 76 -4.45 -3.26 1.12
C ASP A 76 -5.07 -3.21 2.53
N ASN A 77 -5.57 -4.36 3.01
CA ASN A 77 -6.18 -4.47 4.34
C ASN A 77 -5.14 -4.57 5.48
N ARG A 78 -3.84 -4.57 5.14
CA ARG A 78 -2.70 -4.54 6.06
C ARG A 78 -1.99 -3.19 6.01
N HIS A 79 -2.59 -2.19 5.38
CA HIS A 79 -2.05 -0.84 5.21
C HIS A 79 -0.76 -0.77 4.39
N HIS A 80 -0.47 -1.78 3.58
CA HIS A 80 0.57 -1.67 2.57
C HIS A 80 0.05 -0.88 1.38
N ASN A 81 0.87 0.04 0.90
CA ASN A 81 0.60 0.82 -0.28
C ASN A 81 1.29 0.15 -1.48
N TYR A 82 0.57 0.08 -2.60
CA TYR A 82 1.04 -0.52 -3.83
C TYR A 82 0.85 0.45 -4.98
N ARG A 83 1.91 0.65 -5.78
CA ARG A 83 1.90 1.46 -7.00
C ARG A 83 1.87 0.56 -8.23
N PHE A 84 1.00 0.87 -9.19
CA PHE A 84 1.09 0.29 -10.53
C PHE A 84 1.97 1.16 -11.41
N TYR A 85 2.96 0.56 -12.04
CA TYR A 85 3.84 1.27 -12.94
C TYR A 85 4.35 0.34 -14.05
N LYS A 86 4.17 0.75 -15.32
CA LYS A 86 4.59 -0.01 -16.52
C LYS A 86 4.20 -1.51 -16.46
N GLY A 87 2.97 -1.79 -16.03
CA GLY A 87 2.40 -3.15 -15.96
C GLY A 87 2.84 -3.99 -14.75
N LYS A 88 3.59 -3.42 -13.81
CA LYS A 88 4.10 -4.08 -12.61
C LYS A 88 3.53 -3.43 -11.34
N THR A 89 3.41 -4.20 -10.27
CA THR A 89 3.00 -3.73 -8.94
C THR A 89 4.21 -3.62 -8.04
N TYR A 90 4.37 -2.47 -7.39
CA TYR A 90 5.48 -2.17 -6.50
C TYR A 90 4.93 -1.87 -5.11
N LYS A 91 5.44 -2.54 -4.08
CA LYS A 91 5.12 -2.20 -2.69
C LYS A 91 5.88 -0.94 -2.32
N VAL A 92 5.18 0.11 -1.87
CA VAL A 92 5.80 1.34 -1.37
C VAL A 92 6.30 1.07 0.05
N VAL A 93 7.59 1.32 0.30
CA VAL A 93 8.21 1.05 1.60
C VAL A 93 8.66 2.31 2.33
N ALA A 94 8.96 3.39 1.61
CA ALA A 94 9.25 4.69 2.19
C ALA A 94 8.84 5.81 1.25
N ILE A 95 8.36 6.93 1.82
CA ILE A 95 7.99 8.15 1.10
C ILE A 95 8.79 9.30 1.72
N GLY A 96 9.50 10.05 0.88
CA GLY A 96 10.30 11.22 1.24
C GLY A 96 10.67 11.97 -0.03
N GLU A 97 11.83 12.65 -0.06
CA GLU A 97 12.36 13.23 -1.31
C GLU A 97 12.50 12.18 -2.42
N THR A 98 12.92 10.98 -2.03
CA THR A 98 12.91 9.77 -2.85
C THR A 98 11.87 8.80 -2.32
N VAL A 99 11.07 8.22 -3.21
CA VAL A 99 10.14 7.16 -2.88
C VAL A 99 10.83 5.82 -3.12
N LYS A 100 10.76 4.92 -2.13
CA LYS A 100 11.37 3.59 -2.21
C LYS A 100 10.30 2.52 -2.37
N TYR A 101 10.63 1.51 -3.16
CA TYR A 101 9.75 0.38 -3.43
C TYR A 101 10.45 -0.97 -3.35
N GLU A 102 9.66 -2.01 -3.11
CA GLU A 102 10.05 -3.41 -3.18
C GLU A 102 9.16 -4.16 -4.16
N ARG A 103 9.75 -5.12 -4.89
CA ARG A 103 9.01 -6.10 -5.69
C ARG A 103 9.69 -7.47 -5.61
N GLU A 104 8.88 -8.52 -5.50
CA GLU A 104 9.38 -9.88 -5.68
C GLU A 104 9.59 -10.18 -7.16
N GLU A 105 10.78 -10.65 -7.51
CA GLU A 105 11.12 -11.11 -8.85
C GLU A 105 11.52 -12.57 -8.82
N GLN A 106 11.03 -13.33 -9.81
CA GLN A 106 11.60 -14.65 -10.09
C GLN A 106 12.86 -14.49 -10.93
N ARG A 107 13.96 -15.07 -10.47
CA ARG A 107 15.21 -15.13 -11.22
C ARG A 107 15.67 -16.57 -11.36
N SER A 108 16.14 -16.91 -12.54
CA SER A 108 16.83 -18.16 -12.84
C SER A 108 18.32 -17.98 -12.59
N VAL A 109 18.89 -18.78 -11.69
CA VAL A 109 20.32 -18.67 -11.31
C VAL A 109 21.05 -19.99 -11.57
N GLY A 110 22.18 -19.91 -12.27
CA GLY A 110 23.16 -21.00 -12.43
C GLY A 110 22.74 -22.18 -13.33
N LYS A 111 23.65 -23.16 -13.45
CA LYS A 111 23.38 -24.51 -13.98
C LYS A 111 23.70 -25.53 -12.88
N PRO A 112 22.76 -26.43 -12.51
CA PRO A 112 21.35 -26.48 -12.93
C PRO A 112 20.58 -25.21 -12.50
N VAL A 113 19.51 -24.88 -13.25
CA VAL A 113 18.73 -23.65 -13.05
C VAL A 113 17.90 -23.75 -11.78
N TYR A 114 18.18 -22.87 -10.81
CA TYR A 114 17.33 -22.66 -9.64
C TYR A 114 16.43 -21.45 -9.87
N VAL A 115 15.12 -21.62 -9.68
CA VAL A 115 14.15 -20.51 -9.70
C VAL A 115 13.84 -20.13 -8.26
N GLY A 116 14.28 -18.94 -7.87
CA GLY A 116 14.01 -18.36 -6.55
C GLY A 116 13.22 -17.06 -6.66
N ASN A 117 12.49 -16.72 -5.61
CA ASN A 117 11.90 -15.39 -5.44
C ASN A 117 12.92 -14.49 -4.74
N PHE A 118 13.21 -13.34 -5.32
CA PHE A 118 14.14 -12.35 -4.78
C PHE A 118 13.39 -11.05 -4.57
N THR A 119 13.54 -10.44 -3.39
CA THR A 119 13.07 -9.06 -3.19
C THR A 119 14.08 -8.11 -3.82
N VAL A 120 13.60 -7.24 -4.69
CA VAL A 120 14.42 -6.25 -5.41
C VAL A 120 13.92 -4.86 -5.04
N ASN A 121 14.87 -3.97 -4.76
CA ASN A 121 14.61 -2.60 -4.37
C ASN A 121 14.59 -1.67 -5.60
N TYR A 122 13.74 -0.65 -5.52
CA TYR A 122 13.54 0.35 -6.56
C TYR A 122 13.33 1.72 -5.93
N HIS A 123 13.49 2.77 -6.72
CA HIS A 123 13.24 4.14 -6.30
C HIS A 123 12.60 5.02 -7.39
N SER A 124 12.01 6.14 -6.99
CA SER A 124 11.62 7.22 -7.89
C SER A 124 11.79 8.59 -7.23
N THR A 125 11.96 9.62 -8.07
CA THR A 125 11.90 11.02 -7.63
C THR A 125 10.42 11.41 -7.44
N GLY A 126 9.94 11.35 -6.19
CA GLY A 126 8.53 11.58 -5.86
C GLY A 126 7.56 10.47 -6.29
N LEU A 127 6.28 10.59 -5.90
CA LEU A 127 5.26 9.55 -6.02
C LEU A 127 4.85 9.24 -7.47
N ASP A 128 4.90 10.23 -8.35
CA ASP A 128 4.51 10.09 -9.76
C ASP A 128 5.73 9.99 -10.70
N GLY A 129 6.95 9.99 -10.15
CA GLY A 129 8.20 9.89 -10.92
C GLY A 129 8.42 8.52 -11.56
N GLU A 130 9.37 8.45 -12.49
CA GLU A 130 9.82 7.18 -13.08
C GLU A 130 10.47 6.27 -12.03
N VAL A 131 10.22 4.96 -12.14
CA VAL A 131 10.75 3.95 -11.22
C VAL A 131 12.02 3.34 -11.80
N PHE A 132 13.10 3.42 -11.04
CA PHE A 132 14.44 2.90 -11.35
C PHE A 132 14.77 1.75 -10.41
N SER A 133 15.53 0.76 -10.88
CA SER A 133 16.11 -0.26 -10.01
C SER A 133 17.31 0.32 -9.26
N ASP A 134 17.49 -0.07 -8.00
CA ASP A 134 18.71 0.19 -7.25
C ASP A 134 19.90 -0.64 -7.77
#